data_AF-A0A0M9A5F0-F1
#
_entry.id   AF-A0A0M9A5F0-F1
#
_cell.length_a   1.000
_cell.length_b   1.000
_cell.length_c   1.000
_cell.angle_alpha   90.00
_cell.angle_beta   90.00
_cell.angle_gamma   90.00
#
_symmetry.space_group_name_H-M   'P 1'
#
loop_
_entity.id
_entity.type
_entity.pdbx_description
1 polymer ?
#
loop_
_entity_poly.entity_id
_entity_poly.type
_entity_poly.pdbx_seq_one_letter_code
_entity_poly.pdbx_strand_id
1 'polypeptide(L)'
;TGNHDQPRLIARLGESRARAITMSVLLLPGVVVTYYGEEIGMTDEYISWKDTVDPQGCRAGKAHYLTSSRDPERTPFQWNNSVAAGFSSNPHTWLPVNENYKTLNLVEEEKEKNSYYALYEKLSKLKKSQYLKRAKLVTKVLSEHVFAVARETEDHGSVYAVSNFGEKDVTVDLSVFDKIPNKLNVYYASTISDILSWEAVVQVRRVNIPPASVVILTTPNADFVTD
;
A
#
# COMPACT_ATOMS: atom_id res chain seq x y z
N THR A 1 -7.65 0.61 -6.66
CA THR A 1 -8.22 0.15 -5.39
C THR A 1 -9.35 -0.82 -5.69
N GLY A 2 -9.83 -1.53 -4.68
CA GLY A 2 -10.82 -2.59 -4.78
C GLY A 2 -12.22 -2.12 -4.39
N ASN A 3 -13.11 -3.11 -4.29
CA ASN A 3 -14.47 -2.98 -3.77
C ASN A 3 -14.97 -4.40 -3.41
N HIS A 4 -16.23 -4.51 -3.04
CA HIS A 4 -16.90 -5.76 -2.66
C HIS A 4 -17.34 -6.65 -3.85
N ASP A 5 -16.93 -6.31 -5.07
CA ASP A 5 -17.26 -7.03 -6.31
C ASP A 5 -16.00 -7.45 -7.09
N GLN A 6 -14.82 -7.22 -6.54
CA GLN A 6 -13.54 -7.55 -7.15
C GLN A 6 -12.64 -8.18 -6.09
N PRO A 7 -11.84 -9.20 -6.47
CA PRO A 7 -10.82 -9.76 -5.59
C PRO A 7 -9.97 -8.66 -4.93
N ARG A 8 -9.54 -8.86 -3.68
CA ARG A 8 -8.76 -7.85 -2.94
C ARG A 8 -7.46 -7.52 -3.67
N LEU A 9 -6.95 -6.30 -3.45
CA LEU A 9 -5.79 -5.77 -4.18
C LEU A 9 -4.56 -6.70 -4.10
N ILE A 10 -4.28 -7.23 -2.91
CA ILE A 10 -3.17 -8.16 -2.69
C ILE A 10 -3.40 -9.50 -3.38
N ALA A 11 -4.61 -10.06 -3.31
CA ALA A 11 -4.93 -11.30 -4.01
C ALA A 11 -4.74 -11.17 -5.54
N ARG A 12 -5.03 -10.00 -6.10
CA ARG A 12 -4.89 -9.72 -7.54
C ARG A 12 -3.45 -9.53 -8.00
N LEU A 13 -2.64 -8.81 -7.21
CA LEU A 13 -1.36 -8.27 -7.70
C LEU A 13 -0.13 -8.77 -6.93
N GLY A 14 -0.34 -9.39 -5.76
CA GLY A 14 0.69 -9.63 -4.76
C GLY A 14 0.98 -8.38 -3.92
N GLU A 15 1.50 -8.58 -2.71
CA GLU A 15 1.71 -7.51 -1.73
C GLU A 15 2.62 -6.39 -2.24
N SER A 16 3.76 -6.73 -2.85
CA SER A 16 4.72 -5.74 -3.36
C SER A 16 4.08 -4.75 -4.35
N ARG A 17 3.33 -5.28 -5.34
CA ARG A 17 2.63 -4.44 -6.32
C ARG A 17 1.49 -3.68 -5.68
N ALA A 18 0.78 -4.29 -4.73
CA ALA A 18 -0.28 -3.61 -3.98
C ALA A 18 0.27 -2.39 -3.23
N ARG A 19 1.41 -2.51 -2.52
CA ARG A 19 2.09 -1.38 -1.86
C ARG A 19 2.43 -0.26 -2.84
N ALA A 20 2.96 -0.59 -4.02
CA ALA A 20 3.26 0.39 -5.08
C ALA A 20 2.02 1.11 -5.61
N ILE A 21 0.91 0.39 -5.79
CA ILE A 21 -0.38 0.96 -6.20
C ILE A 21 -0.95 1.84 -5.09
N THR A 22 -0.98 1.38 -3.83
CA THR A 22 -1.43 2.15 -2.66
C THR A 22 -0.63 3.46 -2.52
N MET A 23 0.70 3.39 -2.67
CA MET A 23 1.58 4.54 -2.70
C MET A 23 1.22 5.52 -3.81
N SER A 24 1.03 5.01 -5.03
CA SER A 24 0.69 5.85 -6.18
C SER A 24 -0.65 6.54 -5.99
N VAL A 25 -1.72 5.82 -5.63
CA VAL A 25 -3.08 6.40 -5.51
C VAL A 25 -3.17 7.40 -4.37
N LEU A 26 -2.49 7.18 -3.24
CA LEU A 26 -2.44 8.13 -2.13
C LEU A 26 -1.59 9.37 -2.45
N LEU A 27 -0.76 9.35 -3.49
CA LEU A 27 -0.02 10.52 -3.93
C LEU A 27 -0.68 11.22 -5.13
N LEU A 28 -1.64 10.62 -5.83
CA LEU A 28 -2.36 11.31 -6.89
C LEU A 28 -3.21 12.48 -6.34
N PRO A 29 -3.39 13.57 -7.13
CA PRO A 29 -4.34 14.63 -6.80
C PRO A 29 -5.78 14.12 -6.70
N GLY A 30 -6.61 14.83 -5.94
CA GLY A 30 -8.04 14.50 -5.80
C GLY A 30 -8.35 13.51 -4.68
N VAL A 31 -9.45 12.78 -4.84
CA VAL A 31 -10.03 11.87 -3.84
C VAL A 31 -9.49 10.46 -4.03
N VAL A 32 -9.23 9.78 -2.91
CA VAL A 32 -8.84 8.36 -2.89
C VAL A 32 -9.99 7.57 -2.29
N VAL A 33 -10.32 6.45 -2.91
CA VAL A 33 -11.32 5.51 -2.43
C VAL A 33 -10.61 4.25 -1.98
N THR A 34 -10.76 3.91 -0.71
CA THR A 34 -10.18 2.72 -0.08
C THR A 34 -11.30 1.77 0.29
N TYR A 35 -11.19 0.51 -0.10
CA TYR A 35 -12.08 -0.56 0.36
C TYR A 35 -11.57 -1.14 1.67
N TYR A 36 -12.47 -1.44 2.61
CA TYR A 36 -12.07 -1.84 3.97
C TYR A 36 -11.12 -3.06 3.94
N GLY A 37 -10.04 -2.99 4.72
CA GLY A 37 -9.00 -4.00 4.73
C GLY A 37 -7.85 -3.72 3.77
N GLU A 38 -7.98 -2.83 2.78
CA GLU A 38 -6.83 -2.44 1.94
C GLU A 38 -5.74 -1.73 2.77
N GLU A 39 -6.11 -1.02 3.83
CA GLU A 39 -5.19 -0.29 4.71
C GLU A 39 -4.29 -1.21 5.55
N ILE A 40 -4.72 -2.43 5.85
CA ILE A 40 -3.94 -3.45 6.57
C ILE A 40 -3.51 -4.62 5.67
N GLY A 41 -3.69 -4.49 4.35
CA GLY A 41 -3.30 -5.52 3.40
C GLY A 41 -4.11 -6.83 3.51
N MET A 42 -5.41 -6.78 3.80
CA MET A 42 -6.26 -7.97 3.73
C MET A 42 -6.21 -8.62 2.35
N THR A 43 -6.19 -9.95 2.33
CA THR A 43 -6.27 -10.79 1.13
C THR A 43 -7.55 -11.62 1.14
N ASP A 44 -7.90 -12.17 -0.02
CA ASP A 44 -9.06 -13.05 -0.17
C ASP A 44 -8.89 -14.32 0.66
N GLU A 45 -10.02 -14.85 1.12
CA GLU A 45 -10.11 -16.15 1.81
C GLU A 45 -10.76 -17.19 0.91
N TYR A 46 -10.36 -18.46 1.06
CA TYR A 46 -11.09 -19.55 0.45
C TYR A 46 -12.45 -19.75 1.14
N ILE A 47 -13.53 -19.49 0.40
CA ILE A 47 -14.89 -19.78 0.87
C ILE A 47 -15.34 -21.12 0.28
N SER A 48 -15.80 -22.03 1.14
CA SER A 48 -16.31 -23.33 0.67
C SER A 48 -17.65 -23.16 -0.05
N TRP A 49 -18.03 -24.10 -0.92
CA TRP A 49 -19.37 -24.09 -1.54
C TRP A 49 -20.50 -24.06 -0.50
N LYS A 50 -20.30 -24.71 0.66
CA LYS A 50 -21.29 -24.77 1.73
C LYS A 50 -21.48 -23.41 2.41
N ASP A 51 -20.41 -22.62 2.49
CA ASP A 51 -20.38 -21.32 3.16
C ASP A 51 -20.57 -20.16 2.17
N THR A 52 -20.67 -20.45 0.87
CA THR A 52 -20.95 -19.45 -0.16
C THR A 52 -22.38 -18.95 -0.01
N VAL A 53 -22.53 -17.65 0.14
CA VAL A 53 -23.82 -16.96 0.30
C VAL A 53 -24.08 -15.93 -0.81
N ASP A 54 -23.07 -15.58 -1.62
CA ASP A 54 -23.25 -14.69 -2.76
C ASP A 54 -24.25 -15.28 -3.77
N PRO A 55 -25.35 -14.57 -4.08
CA PRO A 55 -26.29 -15.00 -5.11
C PRO A 55 -25.63 -15.30 -6.47
N GLN A 56 -24.55 -14.60 -6.85
CA GLN A 56 -23.83 -14.89 -8.10
C GLN A 56 -23.12 -16.25 -8.04
N GLY A 57 -22.37 -16.51 -6.98
CA GLY A 57 -21.74 -17.81 -6.72
C GLY A 57 -22.75 -18.95 -6.65
N CYS A 58 -23.86 -18.75 -5.91
CA CYS A 58 -24.92 -19.73 -5.78
C CYS A 58 -25.58 -20.08 -7.12
N ARG A 59 -25.86 -19.08 -7.97
CA ARG A 59 -26.45 -19.29 -9.31
C ARG A 59 -25.50 -19.96 -10.28
N ALA A 60 -24.19 -19.71 -10.16
CA ALA A 60 -23.17 -20.36 -10.98
C ALA A 60 -23.04 -21.86 -10.66
N GLY A 61 -23.46 -22.28 -9.46
CA GLY A 61 -23.44 -23.66 -9.01
C GLY A 61 -22.05 -24.14 -8.54
N LYS A 62 -22.03 -25.31 -7.91
CA LYS A 62 -20.84 -25.89 -7.25
C LYS A 62 -19.61 -26.02 -8.15
N ALA A 63 -19.79 -26.15 -9.47
CA ALA A 63 -18.68 -26.27 -10.41
C ALA A 63 -17.98 -24.92 -10.70
N HIS A 64 -18.68 -23.79 -10.54
CA HIS A 64 -18.20 -22.48 -11.02
C HIS A 64 -18.17 -21.38 -9.95
N TYR A 65 -18.69 -21.65 -8.75
CA TYR A 65 -18.83 -20.66 -7.68
C TYR A 65 -17.52 -19.95 -7.31
N LEU A 66 -16.37 -20.63 -7.36
CA LEU A 66 -15.06 -20.02 -7.04
C LEU A 66 -14.67 -18.86 -7.96
N THR A 67 -15.18 -18.87 -9.20
CA THR A 67 -14.90 -17.81 -10.19
C THR A 67 -16.00 -16.75 -10.28
N SER A 68 -17.14 -16.99 -9.61
CA SER A 68 -18.34 -16.15 -9.71
C SER A 68 -18.74 -15.52 -8.38
N SER A 69 -18.36 -16.11 -7.25
CA SER A 69 -18.65 -15.60 -5.92
C SER A 69 -17.73 -14.44 -5.58
N ARG A 70 -18.31 -13.43 -4.95
CA ARG A 70 -17.64 -12.26 -4.38
C ARG A 70 -17.45 -12.38 -2.87
N ASP A 71 -17.78 -13.53 -2.29
CA ASP A 71 -17.62 -13.77 -0.84
C ASP A 71 -16.15 -13.68 -0.37
N PRO A 72 -15.13 -14.14 -1.13
CA PRO A 72 -13.72 -14.04 -0.72
C PRO A 72 -13.27 -12.62 -0.34
N GLU A 73 -13.70 -11.60 -1.09
CA GLU A 73 -13.37 -10.20 -0.82
C GLU A 73 -14.24 -9.56 0.28
N ARG A 74 -15.30 -10.24 0.74
CA ARG A 74 -16.28 -9.76 1.73
C ARG A 74 -16.10 -10.33 3.14
N THR A 75 -15.04 -11.11 3.36
CA THR A 75 -14.77 -11.68 4.68
C THR A 75 -14.67 -10.61 5.77
N PRO A 76 -15.06 -10.92 7.01
CA PRO A 76 -15.05 -9.95 8.10
C PRO A 76 -13.67 -9.29 8.31
N PHE A 77 -13.68 -8.01 8.68
CA PHE A 77 -12.44 -7.27 8.92
C PHE A 77 -11.64 -7.84 10.10
N GLN A 78 -10.31 -7.76 9.99
CA GLN A 78 -9.37 -8.36 10.94
C GLN A 78 -8.86 -7.32 11.93
N TRP A 79 -9.60 -7.09 13.01
CA TRP A 79 -9.23 -6.09 14.04
C TRP A 79 -8.06 -6.55 14.90
N ASN A 80 -8.10 -7.79 15.40
CA ASN A 80 -7.09 -8.35 16.32
C ASN A 80 -7.06 -9.88 16.25
N ASN A 81 -6.26 -10.54 17.09
CA ASN A 81 -6.11 -12.00 17.10
C ASN A 81 -7.15 -12.78 17.94
N SER A 82 -8.20 -12.11 18.46
CA SER A 82 -9.22 -12.73 19.32
C SER A 82 -10.26 -13.57 18.55
N VAL A 83 -11.41 -13.88 19.15
CA VAL A 83 -12.48 -14.63 18.46
C VAL A 83 -12.94 -13.85 17.23
N ALA A 84 -13.10 -14.54 16.10
CA ALA A 84 -13.52 -13.96 14.81
C ALA A 84 -12.76 -12.66 14.45
N ALA A 85 -11.44 -12.65 14.68
CA ALA A 85 -10.57 -11.48 14.50
C ALA A 85 -11.01 -10.19 15.22
N GLY A 86 -11.78 -10.29 16.31
CA GLY A 86 -12.37 -9.15 17.00
C GLY A 86 -13.57 -8.53 16.28
N PHE A 87 -13.99 -9.06 15.13
CA PHE A 87 -15.21 -8.63 14.44
C PHE A 87 -16.48 -9.02 15.20
N SER A 88 -16.46 -10.15 15.90
CA SER A 88 -17.58 -10.64 16.71
C SER A 88 -17.09 -11.39 17.93
N SER A 89 -17.89 -11.39 19.00
CA SER A 89 -17.69 -12.31 20.13
C SER A 89 -18.15 -13.74 19.80
N ASN A 90 -18.90 -13.94 18.72
CA ASN A 90 -19.30 -15.26 18.25
C ASN A 90 -18.24 -15.81 17.26
N PRO A 91 -17.74 -17.06 17.46
CA PRO A 91 -16.82 -17.67 16.50
C PRO A 91 -17.44 -17.91 15.11
N HIS A 92 -18.77 -18.00 15.01
CA HIS A 92 -19.47 -18.19 13.74
C HIS A 92 -20.06 -16.86 13.27
N THR A 93 -19.50 -16.33 12.20
CA THR A 93 -19.94 -15.10 11.54
C THR A 93 -20.66 -15.43 10.23
N TRP A 94 -21.24 -14.42 9.58
CA TRP A 94 -22.03 -14.60 8.36
C TRP A 94 -21.21 -15.09 7.15
N LEU A 95 -19.89 -14.84 7.16
CA LEU A 95 -18.88 -15.44 6.30
C LEU A 95 -17.67 -15.81 7.16
N PRO A 96 -16.94 -16.89 6.85
CA PRO A 96 -15.68 -17.23 7.51
C PRO A 96 -14.71 -16.04 7.56
N VAL A 97 -14.02 -15.89 8.69
CA VAL A 97 -12.89 -14.97 8.84
C VAL A 97 -11.67 -15.61 8.19
N ASN A 98 -10.82 -14.80 7.53
CA ASN A 98 -9.61 -15.30 6.91
C ASN A 98 -8.70 -15.96 7.95
N GLU A 99 -8.14 -17.14 7.65
CA GLU A 99 -7.35 -17.91 8.62
C GLU A 99 -6.08 -17.17 9.06
N ASN A 100 -5.57 -16.25 8.24
CA ASN A 100 -4.37 -15.47 8.52
C ASN A 100 -4.56 -14.37 9.57
N TYR A 101 -5.78 -14.14 10.07
CA TYR A 101 -6.08 -13.04 10.99
C TYR A 101 -5.24 -13.05 12.28
N LYS A 102 -4.67 -14.20 12.65
CA LYS A 102 -3.78 -14.34 13.80
C LYS A 102 -2.48 -13.54 13.66
N THR A 103 -2.01 -13.37 12.43
CA THR A 103 -0.78 -12.63 12.10
C THR A 103 -1.06 -11.36 11.31
N LEU A 104 -2.12 -11.34 10.48
CA LEU A 104 -2.53 -10.19 9.67
C LEU A 104 -3.80 -9.57 10.27
N ASN A 105 -3.64 -8.60 11.16
CA ASN A 105 -4.74 -7.82 11.74
C ASN A 105 -4.25 -6.42 12.13
N LEU A 106 -5.18 -5.49 12.34
CA LEU A 106 -4.84 -4.10 12.64
C LEU A 106 -3.90 -3.96 13.86
N VAL A 107 -4.15 -4.67 14.96
CA VAL A 107 -3.32 -4.58 16.17
C VAL A 107 -1.89 -5.04 15.93
N GLU A 108 -1.65 -6.07 15.12
CA GLU A 108 -0.28 -6.49 14.77
C GLU A 108 0.36 -5.53 13.75
N GLU A 109 -0.39 -5.08 12.74
CA GLU A 109 0.08 -4.12 11.75
C GLU A 109 0.46 -2.75 12.36
N GLU A 110 -0.20 -2.33 13.45
CA GLU A 110 0.13 -1.09 14.17
C GLU A 110 1.47 -1.16 14.92
N LYS A 111 1.91 -2.36 15.33
CA LYS A 111 3.19 -2.55 16.04
C LYS A 111 4.38 -2.58 15.08
N GLU A 112 4.15 -3.08 13.88
CA GLU A 112 5.20 -3.33 12.90
C GLU A 112 5.54 -2.07 12.10
N LYS A 113 6.78 -1.59 12.23
CA LYS A 113 7.23 -0.36 11.55
C LYS A 113 7.11 -0.47 10.03
N ASN A 114 7.32 -1.67 9.47
CA ASN A 114 7.26 -1.93 8.03
C ASN A 114 6.00 -2.69 7.58
N SER A 115 4.88 -2.46 8.27
CA SER A 115 3.60 -3.03 7.93
C SER A 115 2.94 -2.35 6.72
N TYR A 116 1.90 -2.97 6.18
CA TYR A 116 1.06 -2.34 5.16
C TYR A 116 0.33 -1.13 5.75
N TYR A 117 -0.11 -1.25 6.99
CA TYR A 117 -0.72 -0.14 7.74
C TYR A 117 0.24 1.03 7.93
N ALA A 118 1.50 0.80 8.28
CA ALA A 118 2.48 1.86 8.46
C ALA A 118 2.72 2.65 7.16
N LEU A 119 2.75 1.96 6.00
CA LEU A 119 2.78 2.61 4.69
C LEU A 119 1.53 3.46 4.47
N TYR A 120 0.35 2.86 4.67
CA TYR A 120 -0.94 3.50 4.44
C TYR A 120 -1.14 4.73 5.34
N GLU A 121 -0.80 4.63 6.62
CA GLU A 121 -0.92 5.69 7.61
C GLU A 121 -0.02 6.87 7.26
N LYS A 122 1.26 6.62 6.95
CA LYS A 122 2.22 7.64 6.52
C LYS A 122 1.76 8.38 5.26
N LEU A 123 1.35 7.66 4.24
CA LEU A 123 0.83 8.25 3.00
C LEU A 123 -0.48 9.02 3.21
N SER A 124 -1.35 8.52 4.09
CA SER A 124 -2.60 9.19 4.45
C SER A 124 -2.34 10.51 5.19
N LYS A 125 -1.32 10.56 6.07
CA LYS A 125 -0.85 11.81 6.70
C LYS A 125 -0.36 12.80 5.64
N LEU A 126 0.51 12.36 4.72
CA LEU A 126 0.97 13.17 3.59
C LEU A 126 -0.20 13.73 2.75
N LYS A 127 -1.17 12.89 2.36
CA LYS A 127 -2.36 13.30 1.58
C LYS A 127 -3.17 14.41 2.25
N LYS A 128 -3.26 14.39 3.59
CA LYS A 128 -4.04 15.37 4.36
C LYS A 128 -3.39 16.75 4.38
N SER A 129 -2.05 16.83 4.26
CA SER A 129 -1.33 18.10 4.27
C SER A 129 -1.85 19.08 3.20
N GLN A 130 -2.00 20.34 3.59
CA GLN A 130 -2.39 21.42 2.69
C GLN A 130 -1.40 21.65 1.56
N TYR A 131 -0.11 21.42 1.81
CA TYR A 131 0.95 21.59 0.84
C TYR A 131 0.87 20.51 -0.24
N LEU A 132 0.70 19.25 0.16
CA LEU A 132 0.55 18.15 -0.78
C LEU A 132 -0.75 18.24 -1.60
N LYS A 133 -1.82 18.84 -1.06
CA LYS A 133 -3.06 19.09 -1.85
C LYS A 133 -2.83 20.02 -3.03
N ARG A 134 -1.90 20.98 -2.91
CA ARG A 134 -1.56 21.98 -3.94
C ARG A 134 -0.34 21.62 -4.77
N ALA A 135 0.45 20.64 -4.34
CA ALA A 135 1.66 20.20 -5.02
C ALA A 135 1.40 19.73 -6.46
N LYS A 136 2.30 20.09 -7.38
CA LYS A 136 2.30 19.61 -8.76
C LYS A 136 2.57 18.11 -8.79
N LEU A 137 1.81 17.36 -9.58
CA LEU A 137 2.11 15.95 -9.85
C LEU A 137 3.14 15.86 -10.99
N VAL A 138 4.21 15.11 -10.77
CA VAL A 138 5.17 14.73 -11.81
C VAL A 138 5.37 13.22 -11.75
N THR A 139 5.38 12.54 -12.90
CA THR A 139 5.67 11.11 -12.97
C THR A 139 6.82 10.85 -13.93
N LYS A 140 7.61 9.82 -13.64
CA LYS A 140 8.76 9.41 -14.46
C LYS A 140 8.86 7.89 -14.50
N VAL A 141 9.18 7.36 -15.67
CA VAL A 141 9.70 6.01 -15.82
C VAL A 141 11.22 6.13 -15.79
N LEU A 142 11.86 5.61 -14.74
CA LEU A 142 13.30 5.76 -14.49
C LEU A 142 14.11 4.59 -15.06
N SER A 143 13.47 3.44 -15.24
CA SER A 143 14.00 2.27 -15.96
C SER A 143 12.83 1.40 -16.44
N GLU A 144 13.11 0.26 -17.08
CA GLU A 144 12.09 -0.72 -17.46
C GLU A 144 11.19 -1.16 -16.29
N HIS A 145 11.72 -1.18 -15.07
CA HIS A 145 11.02 -1.69 -13.90
C HIS A 145 10.80 -0.66 -12.80
N VAL A 146 11.35 0.55 -12.94
CA VAL A 146 11.26 1.58 -11.91
C VAL A 146 10.38 2.74 -12.36
N PHE A 147 9.33 2.99 -11.58
CA PHE A 147 8.40 4.09 -11.77
C PHE A 147 8.44 5.03 -10.56
N ALA A 148 8.33 6.32 -10.81
CA ALA A 148 8.32 7.33 -9.76
C ALA A 148 7.12 8.28 -9.90
N VAL A 149 6.50 8.55 -8.75
CA VAL A 149 5.47 9.57 -8.54
C VAL A 149 6.05 10.63 -7.62
N ALA A 150 6.12 11.86 -8.11
CA ALA A 150 6.59 13.01 -7.34
C ALA A 150 5.47 14.02 -7.14
N ARG A 151 5.46 14.64 -5.95
CA ARG A 151 4.61 15.77 -5.61
C ARG A 151 5.51 16.93 -5.24
N GLU A 152 5.62 17.87 -6.18
CA GLU A 152 6.55 18.99 -6.12
C GLU A 152 5.85 20.27 -5.67
N THR A 153 6.47 21.00 -4.76
CA THR A 153 6.07 22.35 -4.39
C THR A 153 7.23 23.31 -4.63
N GLU A 154 6.93 24.61 -4.72
CA GLU A 154 7.98 25.61 -4.90
C GLU A 154 8.77 25.84 -3.59
N ASP A 155 8.06 25.99 -2.45
CA ASP A 155 8.67 26.49 -1.20
C ASP A 155 8.46 25.58 0.03
N HIS A 156 7.67 24.50 -0.07
CA HIS A 156 7.27 23.66 1.07
C HIS A 156 7.89 22.25 1.05
N GLY A 157 8.90 22.07 0.21
CA GLY A 157 9.51 20.77 -0.05
C GLY A 157 8.73 19.87 -1.00
N SER A 158 9.24 18.67 -1.27
CA SER A 158 8.66 17.74 -2.26
C SER A 158 8.75 16.29 -1.80
N VAL A 159 7.80 15.47 -2.25
CA VAL A 159 7.78 14.01 -2.05
C VAL A 159 8.18 13.32 -3.34
N TYR A 160 9.08 12.34 -3.27
CA TYR A 160 9.48 11.49 -4.39
C TYR A 160 9.26 10.03 -3.97
N ALA A 161 8.29 9.39 -4.59
CA ALA A 161 7.90 8.03 -4.27
C ALA A 161 8.25 7.12 -5.43
N VAL A 162 9.12 6.14 -5.18
CA VAL A 162 9.76 5.30 -6.20
C VAL A 162 9.39 3.85 -5.96
N SER A 163 8.95 3.15 -7.00
CA SER A 163 8.62 1.73 -6.95
C SER A 163 9.47 0.95 -7.92
N ASN A 164 10.03 -0.17 -7.47
CA ASN A 164 10.71 -1.13 -8.32
C ASN A 164 9.86 -2.40 -8.43
N PHE A 165 9.33 -2.63 -9.64
CA PHE A 165 8.50 -3.78 -9.98
C PHE A 165 9.31 -5.01 -10.42
N GLY A 166 10.63 -4.88 -10.51
CA GLY A 166 11.54 -5.91 -10.96
C GLY A 166 12.08 -6.77 -9.82
N GLU A 167 12.87 -7.78 -10.20
CA GLU A 167 13.44 -8.79 -9.30
C GLU A 167 14.89 -8.51 -8.89
N LYS A 168 15.46 -7.39 -9.36
CA LYS A 168 16.83 -6.97 -9.04
C LYS A 168 16.87 -5.54 -8.50
N ASP A 169 17.90 -5.24 -7.72
CA ASP A 169 18.23 -3.87 -7.35
C ASP A 169 18.42 -3.00 -8.60
N VAL A 170 17.90 -1.78 -8.55
CA VAL A 170 18.10 -0.78 -9.60
C VAL A 170 18.58 0.51 -8.95
N THR A 171 19.72 1.01 -9.41
CA THR A 171 20.19 2.34 -9.06
C THR A 171 19.61 3.36 -10.04
N VAL A 172 18.97 4.39 -9.52
CA VAL A 172 18.36 5.47 -10.32
C VAL A 172 18.96 6.84 -9.98
N ASP A 173 18.92 7.73 -10.96
CA ASP A 173 19.26 9.15 -10.82
C ASP A 173 17.96 9.96 -10.74
N LEU A 174 17.68 10.55 -9.58
CA LEU A 174 16.50 11.39 -9.36
C LEU A 174 16.73 12.85 -9.78
N SER A 175 17.92 13.24 -10.26
CA SER A 175 18.16 14.60 -10.80
C SER A 175 17.38 14.90 -12.09
N VAL A 176 16.65 13.91 -12.60
CA VAL A 176 15.65 14.07 -13.68
C VAL A 176 14.38 14.83 -13.25
N PHE A 177 14.21 15.06 -11.94
CA PHE A 177 13.17 15.92 -11.38
C PHE A 177 13.68 17.35 -11.23
N ASP A 178 12.80 18.33 -11.44
CA ASP A 178 13.18 19.74 -11.46
C ASP A 178 13.42 20.25 -10.03
N LYS A 179 14.44 21.10 -9.84
CA LYS A 179 14.74 21.77 -8.55
C LYS A 179 14.93 20.82 -7.35
N ILE A 180 15.21 19.54 -7.60
CA ILE A 180 15.50 18.58 -6.54
C ILE A 180 16.83 18.92 -5.82
N PRO A 181 16.88 18.91 -4.48
CA PRO A 181 18.14 19.13 -3.74
C PRO A 181 19.10 17.96 -3.94
N ASN A 182 20.39 18.13 -3.59
CA ASN A 182 21.38 17.06 -3.74
C ASN A 182 21.12 15.84 -2.81
N LYS A 183 20.39 16.06 -1.72
CA LYS A 183 20.11 15.05 -0.68
C LYS A 183 18.62 15.00 -0.38
N LEU A 184 18.12 13.81 -0.13
CA LEU A 184 16.74 13.56 0.32
C LEU A 184 16.74 12.72 1.59
N ASN A 185 15.70 12.86 2.40
CA ASN A 185 15.46 12.04 3.58
C ASN A 185 14.60 10.83 3.21
N VAL A 186 14.92 9.65 3.75
CA VAL A 186 14.06 8.47 3.65
C VAL A 186 12.89 8.63 4.62
N TYR A 187 11.69 8.83 4.09
CA TYR A 187 10.45 8.93 4.86
C TYR A 187 9.82 7.56 5.14
N TYR A 188 9.94 6.64 4.19
CA TYR A 188 9.52 5.24 4.30
C TYR A 188 10.28 4.37 3.29
N ALA A 189 10.59 3.12 3.66
CA ALA A 189 11.05 2.10 2.72
C ALA A 189 10.45 0.74 3.10
N SER A 190 9.89 0.03 2.12
CA SER A 190 9.31 -1.31 2.35
C SER A 190 10.35 -2.40 2.53
N THR A 191 11.60 -2.11 2.17
CA THR A 191 12.75 -2.98 2.35
C THR A 191 13.84 -2.14 2.98
N ILE A 192 14.29 -2.56 4.16
CA ILE A 192 15.41 -1.92 4.85
C ILE A 192 16.69 -2.65 4.45
N SER A 193 17.72 -1.88 4.14
CA SER A 193 19.08 -2.38 3.92
C SER A 193 20.07 -1.44 4.61
N ASP A 194 21.36 -1.80 4.63
CA ASP A 194 22.43 -0.95 5.19
C ASP A 194 22.46 0.47 4.59
N ILE A 195 21.87 0.67 3.40
CA ILE A 195 21.85 1.93 2.65
C ILE A 195 20.49 2.64 2.74
N LEU A 196 19.43 1.90 3.03
CA LEU A 196 18.05 2.39 3.15
C LEU A 196 17.53 2.11 4.55
N SER A 197 18.03 2.85 5.53
CA SER A 197 17.42 2.89 6.86
C SER A 197 16.34 3.96 6.91
N TRP A 198 15.44 3.77 7.86
CA TRP A 198 14.50 4.80 8.27
C TRP A 198 15.37 5.93 8.84
N GLU A 199 15.13 7.18 8.43
CA GLU A 199 15.98 8.36 8.75
C GLU A 199 17.30 8.48 7.97
N ALA A 200 17.59 7.60 7.02
CA ALA A 200 18.75 7.77 6.15
C ALA A 200 18.62 9.01 5.26
N VAL A 201 19.78 9.56 4.88
CA VAL A 201 19.89 10.62 3.88
C VAL A 201 20.54 10.04 2.62
N VAL A 202 19.84 10.10 1.49
CA VAL A 202 20.30 9.54 0.22
C VAL A 202 20.80 10.62 -0.73
N GLN A 203 21.81 10.27 -1.55
CA GLN A 203 22.32 11.14 -2.61
C GLN A 203 21.48 10.96 -3.88
N VAL A 204 20.93 12.06 -4.38
CA VAL A 204 19.92 12.05 -5.46
C VAL A 204 20.39 11.42 -6.77
N ARG A 205 21.68 11.55 -7.09
CA ARG A 205 22.24 11.00 -8.33
C ARG A 205 22.40 9.49 -8.34
N ARG A 206 22.32 8.84 -7.18
CA ARG A 206 22.59 7.41 -7.04
C ARG A 206 21.77 6.81 -5.90
N VAL A 207 20.47 6.65 -6.14
CA VAL A 207 19.57 6.04 -5.17
C VAL A 207 19.37 4.57 -5.55
N ASN A 208 19.76 3.65 -4.65
CA ASN A 208 19.47 2.23 -4.84
C ASN A 208 18.02 1.93 -4.47
N ILE A 209 17.28 1.27 -5.35
CA ILE A 209 15.89 0.84 -5.11
C ILE A 209 15.85 -0.69 -5.13
N PRO A 210 15.63 -1.35 -3.97
CA PRO A 210 15.56 -2.80 -3.85
C PRO A 210 14.49 -3.41 -4.76
N PRO A 211 14.60 -4.70 -5.14
CA PRO A 211 13.57 -5.37 -5.91
C PRO A 211 12.24 -5.41 -5.15
N ALA A 212 11.13 -5.44 -5.89
CA ALA A 212 9.79 -5.56 -5.34
C ALA A 212 9.50 -4.57 -4.18
N SER A 213 10.07 -3.36 -4.22
CA SER A 213 10.02 -2.42 -3.10
C SER A 213 9.42 -1.07 -3.47
N VAL A 214 9.00 -0.33 -2.44
CA VAL A 214 8.62 1.07 -2.50
C VAL A 214 9.49 1.88 -1.55
N VAL A 215 9.93 3.05 -2.02
CA VAL A 215 10.73 4.01 -1.25
C VAL A 215 10.09 5.38 -1.38
N ILE A 216 9.79 6.02 -0.25
CA ILE A 216 9.27 7.39 -0.20
C ILE A 216 10.37 8.27 0.36
N LEU A 217 10.76 9.26 -0.43
CA LEU A 217 11.79 10.23 -0.11
C LEU A 217 11.16 11.62 -0.01
N THR A 218 11.71 12.47 0.85
CA THR A 218 11.29 13.87 0.98
C THR A 218 12.48 14.81 0.92
N THR A 219 12.26 16.04 0.48
CA THR A 219 13.25 17.10 0.64
C THR A 219 13.54 17.32 2.13
N PRO A 220 14.77 17.69 2.50
CA PRO A 220 15.05 18.16 3.85
C PRO A 220 14.09 19.32 4.22
N ASN A 221 13.54 19.30 5.43
CA ASN A 221 12.61 20.31 5.94
C ASN A 221 11.28 20.44 5.16
N ALA A 222 10.76 19.36 4.60
CA ALA A 222 9.43 19.37 4.00
C ALA A 222 8.32 19.62 5.05
N ASP A 223 7.54 20.68 4.86
CA ASP A 223 6.53 21.13 5.84
C ASP A 223 5.42 20.09 6.07
N PHE A 224 5.12 19.27 5.06
CA PHE A 224 4.11 18.21 5.15
C PHE A 224 4.54 16.96 5.95
N VAL A 225 5.78 16.93 6.46
CA VAL A 225 6.28 15.85 7.34
C VAL A 225 6.10 16.21 8.82
N THR A 226 6.01 17.50 9.15
CA THR A 226 5.92 18.03 10.53
C THR A 226 4.52 18.47 10.94
N ASP A 227 3.60 18.60 9.98
CA ASP A 227 2.15 18.83 10.20
C ASP A 227 1.42 17.56 10.69
#